data_AF-A0A2S4Y104-F1
#
_entry.id   AF-A0A2S4Y104-F1
#
_cell.length_a   1.000
_cell.length_b   1.000
_cell.length_c   1.000
_cell.angle_alpha   90.00
_cell.angle_beta   90.00
_cell.angle_gamma   90.00
#
_symmetry.space_group_name_H-M   'P 1'
#
loop_
_entity.id
_entity.type
_entity.pdbx_description
1 polymer ?
#
loop_
_entity_poly.entity_id
_entity_poly.type
_entity_poly.pdbx_seq_one_letter_code
_entity_poly.pdbx_strand_id
1 'polypeptide(L)'
;MDEATGVFLKALASDTRQQMLAQFSGVGELTAGEIAERSGLRPSTASEHLRLLHRGGLVEARKEGKQIYYRIDGPTVDQRLSVLRDYLDDCRLPPTDADGTPLPVPAYGQGRHGGRPTVWDRLKESVSAMQAQLVARKNELRSGAFRDASMAMCALVTAADGIIDPAELRRVSQLIATNEVLQNFPSDDLQRRFEENLDRLTPDFAAGRAAVLQEVAKVRKPDEARAVIQIGIVIGGADGQFVESERAVVREACRALGLAPRDFDL
;
A
#
# COMPACT_ATOMS: atom_id res chain seq x y z
N MET A 1 -5.70 19.46 11.34
CA MET A 1 -4.29 19.59 10.95
C MET A 1 -3.92 21.07 10.89
N ASP A 2 -2.81 21.46 11.50
CA ASP A 2 -2.32 22.85 11.49
C ASP A 2 -1.52 23.19 10.22
N GLU A 3 -1.30 24.49 10.00
CA GLU A 3 -0.57 24.99 8.83
C GLU A 3 0.88 24.49 8.76
N ALA A 4 1.57 24.37 9.90
CA ALA A 4 2.96 23.93 9.93
C ALA A 4 3.09 22.45 9.53
N THR A 5 2.14 21.60 9.92
CA THR A 5 2.03 20.21 9.44
C THR A 5 1.75 20.15 7.93
N GLY A 6 0.92 21.07 7.40
CA GLY A 6 0.73 21.20 5.96
C GLY A 6 2.02 21.58 5.20
N VAL A 7 2.83 22.48 5.75
CA VAL A 7 4.13 22.88 5.16
C VAL A 7 5.14 21.74 5.24
N PHE A 8 5.19 21.00 6.35
CA PHE A 8 5.98 19.78 6.52
C PHE A 8 5.69 18.75 5.41
N LEU A 9 4.41 18.45 5.18
CA LEU A 9 3.99 17.49 4.15
C LEU A 9 4.37 17.96 2.74
N LYS A 10 4.16 19.23 2.43
CA LYS A 10 4.59 19.81 1.14
C LYS A 10 6.11 19.74 0.97
N ALA A 11 6.88 19.97 2.02
CA ALA A 11 8.32 19.83 2.00
C ALA A 11 8.75 18.37 1.79
N LEU A 12 8.00 17.39 2.29
CA LEU A 12 8.31 15.97 2.08
C LEU A 12 7.88 15.44 0.71
N ALA A 13 6.81 15.99 0.11
CA ALA A 13 6.24 15.58 -1.18
C ALA A 13 7.11 16.02 -2.38
N SER A 14 8.34 15.54 -2.46
CA SER A 14 9.26 15.74 -3.59
C SER A 14 10.37 14.70 -3.57
N ASP A 15 10.51 13.98 -4.68
CA ASP A 15 11.50 12.92 -4.86
C ASP A 15 12.93 13.40 -4.60
N THR A 16 13.29 14.58 -5.13
CA THR A 16 14.62 15.17 -4.92
C THR A 16 14.89 15.44 -3.44
N ARG A 17 13.89 15.96 -2.70
CA ARG A 17 14.05 16.25 -1.27
C ARG A 17 14.09 14.97 -0.44
N GLN A 18 13.33 13.95 -0.79
CA GLN A 18 13.38 12.63 -0.16
C GLN A 18 14.76 11.97 -0.38
N GLN A 19 15.30 12.04 -1.60
CA GLN A 19 16.64 11.54 -1.92
C GLN A 19 17.74 12.27 -1.14
N MET A 20 17.61 13.59 -0.96
CA MET A 20 18.53 14.38 -0.12
C MET A 20 18.42 13.97 1.36
N LEU A 21 17.20 13.77 1.88
CA LEU A 21 16.98 13.34 3.27
C LEU A 21 17.59 11.96 3.55
N ALA A 22 17.53 11.04 2.58
CA ALA A 22 18.14 9.71 2.71
C ALA A 22 19.67 9.77 2.93
N GLN A 23 20.33 10.85 2.51
CA GLN A 23 21.79 11.02 2.69
C GLN A 23 22.20 11.22 4.16
N PHE A 24 21.27 11.61 5.04
CA PHE A 24 21.52 11.73 6.47
C PHE A 24 21.45 10.37 7.19
N SER A 25 21.05 9.28 6.51
CA SER A 25 21.00 7.96 7.13
C SER A 25 22.41 7.50 7.54
N GLY A 26 22.61 7.26 8.83
CA GLY A 26 23.90 6.88 9.40
C GLY A 26 24.94 8.01 9.45
N VAL A 27 24.56 9.25 9.11
CA VAL A 27 25.45 10.42 9.08
C VAL A 27 24.83 11.53 9.93
N GLY A 28 25.55 12.00 10.94
CA GLY A 28 25.01 12.96 11.92
C GLY A 28 24.65 14.32 11.32
N GLU A 29 25.59 14.98 10.65
CA GLU A 29 25.39 16.30 10.03
C GLU A 29 26.10 16.35 8.65
N LEU A 30 25.54 17.12 7.71
CA LEU A 30 26.10 17.34 6.37
C LEU A 30 25.96 18.80 5.93
N THR A 31 26.93 19.31 5.19
CA THR A 31 26.87 20.62 4.56
C THR A 31 26.04 20.61 3.27
N ALA A 32 25.55 21.77 2.84
CA ALA A 32 24.85 21.90 1.56
C ALA A 32 25.72 21.44 0.36
N GLY A 33 27.05 21.62 0.43
CA GLY A 33 27.98 21.16 -0.59
C GLY A 33 28.07 19.64 -0.67
N GLU A 34 28.23 18.97 0.48
CA GLU A 34 28.27 17.51 0.54
C GLU A 34 26.95 16.88 0.06
N ILE A 35 25.81 17.46 0.42
CA ILE A 35 24.50 16.99 -0.03
C ILE A 35 24.35 17.20 -1.54
N ALA A 36 24.78 18.36 -2.06
CA ALA A 36 24.75 18.64 -3.49
C ALA A 36 25.57 17.63 -4.29
N GLU A 37 26.78 17.33 -3.83
CA GLU A 37 27.68 16.36 -4.47
C GLU A 37 27.07 14.95 -4.47
N ARG A 38 26.60 14.48 -3.31
CA ARG A 38 26.00 13.14 -3.17
C ARG A 38 24.70 12.98 -3.96
N SER A 39 23.94 14.06 -4.12
CA SER A 39 22.68 14.05 -4.89
C SER A 39 22.85 14.42 -6.37
N GLY A 40 24.07 14.70 -6.84
CA GLY A 40 24.31 15.12 -8.23
C GLY A 40 23.66 16.46 -8.59
N LEU A 41 23.45 17.34 -7.60
CA LEU A 41 22.77 18.62 -7.74
C LEU A 41 23.75 19.79 -7.81
N ARG A 42 23.30 20.88 -8.42
CA ARG A 42 24.02 22.16 -8.31
C ARG A 42 23.91 22.68 -6.86
N PRO A 43 24.96 23.29 -6.29
CA PRO A 43 24.93 23.82 -4.92
C PRO A 43 23.78 24.80 -4.66
N SER A 44 23.42 25.62 -5.65
CA SER A 44 22.28 26.54 -5.56
C SER A 44 20.94 25.82 -5.46
N THR A 45 20.75 24.74 -6.23
CA THR A 45 19.55 23.90 -6.20
C THR A 45 19.42 23.15 -4.87
N ALA A 46 20.52 22.55 -4.39
CA ALA A 46 20.54 21.87 -3.10
C ALA A 46 20.23 22.85 -1.96
N SER A 47 20.79 24.07 -1.99
CA SER A 47 20.51 25.10 -0.99
C SER A 47 19.03 25.50 -0.96
N GLU A 48 18.39 25.60 -2.12
CA GLU A 48 16.96 25.92 -2.21
C GLU A 48 16.10 24.79 -1.62
N HIS A 49 16.41 23.54 -1.95
CA HIS A 49 15.73 22.38 -1.35
C HIS A 49 15.95 22.30 0.16
N LEU A 50 17.16 22.59 0.65
CA LEU A 50 17.44 22.63 2.09
C LEU A 50 16.69 23.74 2.81
N ARG A 51 16.47 24.90 2.17
CA ARG A 51 15.58 25.93 2.73
C ARG A 51 14.14 25.44 2.85
N LEU A 52 13.63 24.73 1.85
CA LEU A 52 12.27 24.18 1.88
C LEU A 52 12.14 23.10 2.95
N LEU A 53 13.13 22.21 3.06
CA LEU A 53 13.20 21.20 4.12
C LEU A 53 13.29 21.83 5.51
N HIS A 54 14.10 22.88 5.67
CA HIS A 54 14.23 23.61 6.92
C HIS A 54 12.93 24.33 7.30
N ARG A 55 12.30 25.00 6.33
CA ARG A 55 10.99 25.64 6.53
C ARG A 55 9.89 24.63 6.89
N GLY A 56 9.99 23.41 6.36
CA GLY A 56 9.09 22.30 6.70
C GLY A 56 9.39 21.65 8.05
N GLY A 57 10.50 21.98 8.72
CA GLY A 57 10.90 21.34 9.98
C GLY A 57 11.45 19.92 9.82
N LEU A 58 11.90 19.54 8.63
CA LEU A 58 12.55 18.24 8.38
C LEU A 58 14.03 18.26 8.73
N VAL A 59 14.67 19.43 8.62
CA VAL A 59 16.09 19.63 8.95
C VAL A 59 16.27 20.88 9.79
N GLU A 60 17.25 20.84 10.67
CA GLU A 60 17.78 22.02 11.36
C GLU A 60 19.15 22.40 10.80
N ALA A 61 19.51 23.67 10.94
CA ALA A 61 20.74 24.23 10.42
C ALA A 61 21.60 24.79 11.56
N ARG A 62 22.84 24.32 11.65
CA ARG A 62 23.85 24.81 12.59
C ARG A 62 24.98 25.48 11.82
N LYS A 63 25.29 26.73 12.16
CA LYS A 63 26.42 27.45 11.55
C LYS A 63 27.69 27.21 12.37
N GLU A 64 28.75 26.77 11.70
CA GLU A 64 30.07 26.60 12.29
C GLU A 64 31.13 27.24 11.38
N GLY A 65 31.68 28.37 11.84
CA GLY A 65 32.57 29.22 11.05
C GLY A 65 31.91 29.73 9.77
N LYS A 66 32.47 29.36 8.62
CA LYS A 66 31.97 29.72 7.27
C LYS A 66 30.99 28.71 6.69
N GLN A 67 30.82 27.55 7.34
CA GLN A 67 29.99 26.47 6.84
C GLN A 67 28.64 26.41 7.59
N ILE A 68 27.62 25.89 6.90
CA ILE A 68 26.33 25.58 7.49
C ILE A 68 26.15 24.06 7.38
N TYR A 69 25.97 23.43 8.53
CA TYR A 69 25.70 22.02 8.67
C TYR A 69 24.20 21.83 8.88
N TYR A 70 23.66 20.84 8.19
CA TYR A 70 22.27 20.42 8.30
C TYR A 70 22.23 19.06 8.97
N ARG A 71 21.15 18.80 9.69
CA ARG A 71 20.80 17.47 10.20
C ARG A 71 19.30 17.32 10.29
N ILE A 72 18.82 16.09 10.43
CA ILE A 72 17.40 15.83 10.66
C ILE A 72 16.97 16.46 11.99
N ASP A 73 15.89 17.24 11.95
CA ASP A 73 15.26 17.78 13.15
C ASP A 73 14.27 16.73 13.71
N GLY A 74 14.82 15.73 14.41
CA GLY A 74 14.05 14.63 14.99
C GLY A 74 12.87 15.08 15.85
N PRO A 75 13.07 16.01 16.82
CA PRO A 75 11.98 16.52 17.65
C PRO A 75 10.84 17.16 16.86
N THR A 76 11.14 17.99 15.86
CA THR A 76 10.09 18.60 15.02
C THR A 76 9.41 17.55 14.15
N VAL A 77 10.16 16.61 13.57
CA VAL A 77 9.60 15.50 12.79
C VAL A 77 8.63 14.67 13.63
N ASP A 78 9.02 14.25 14.84
CA ASP A 78 8.17 13.48 15.74
C ASP A 78 6.91 14.25 16.12
N GLN A 79 7.03 15.55 16.40
CA GLN A 79 5.89 16.41 16.68
C GLN A 79 4.91 16.47 15.49
N ARG A 80 5.41 16.68 14.28
CA ARG A 80 4.58 16.77 13.07
C ARG A 80 3.92 15.44 12.71
N LEU A 81 4.62 14.33 12.90
CA LEU A 81 4.06 12.99 12.73
C LEU A 81 2.98 12.70 13.77
N SER A 82 3.13 13.15 15.02
CA SER A 82 2.07 13.05 16.04
C SER A 82 0.82 13.80 15.61
N VAL A 83 0.95 15.07 15.21
CA VAL A 83 -0.21 15.88 14.81
C VAL A 83 -0.88 15.32 13.55
N LEU A 84 -0.11 14.82 12.59
CA LEU A 84 -0.67 14.15 11.42
C LEU A 84 -1.43 12.89 11.81
N ARG A 85 -0.87 12.08 12.71
CA ARG A 85 -1.53 10.88 13.23
C ARG A 85 -2.84 11.23 13.92
N ASP A 86 -2.82 12.19 14.83
CA ASP A 86 -4.01 12.66 15.55
C ASP A 86 -5.08 13.16 14.56
N TYR A 87 -4.68 13.94 13.55
CA TYR A 87 -5.60 14.39 12.50
C TYR A 87 -6.20 13.24 11.69
N LEU A 88 -5.39 12.24 11.31
CA LEU A 88 -5.86 11.07 10.57
C LEU A 88 -6.77 10.19 11.44
N ASP A 89 -6.49 10.09 12.74
CA ASP A 89 -7.33 9.38 13.69
C ASP A 89 -8.64 10.13 13.96
N ASP A 90 -8.65 11.46 13.99
CA ASP A 90 -9.88 12.27 14.04
C ASP A 90 -10.72 12.14 12.75
N CYS A 91 -10.06 12.03 11.59
CA CYS A 91 -10.73 11.75 10.32
C CYS A 91 -11.26 10.32 10.23
N ARG A 92 -10.76 9.40 11.06
CA ARG A 92 -11.34 8.07 11.23
C ARG A 92 -12.53 8.20 12.17
N LEU A 93 -13.74 8.15 11.62
CA LEU A 93 -14.93 7.91 12.43
C LEU A 93 -14.68 6.70 13.36
N PRO A 94 -14.94 6.79 14.67
CA PRO A 94 -14.96 5.58 15.49
C PRO A 94 -16.00 4.63 14.88
N PRO A 95 -15.76 3.31 14.87
CA PRO A 95 -16.83 2.38 14.55
C PRO A 95 -17.96 2.62 15.55
N THR A 96 -19.05 3.20 15.08
CA THR A 96 -20.30 3.26 15.83
C THR A 96 -20.94 1.88 15.78
N ASP A 97 -21.58 1.48 16.87
CA ASP A 97 -22.51 0.35 16.81
C ASP A 97 -23.71 0.69 15.90
N ALA A 98 -24.62 -0.28 15.73
CA ALA A 98 -25.81 -0.12 14.89
C ALA A 98 -26.74 1.05 15.31
N ASP A 99 -26.57 1.58 16.53
CA ASP A 99 -27.39 2.63 17.12
C ASP A 99 -26.68 4.01 17.16
N GLY A 100 -25.48 4.13 16.56
CA GLY A 100 -24.75 5.39 16.48
C GLY A 100 -23.95 5.75 17.73
N THR A 101 -23.76 4.80 18.66
CA THR A 101 -23.00 5.02 19.89
C THR A 101 -21.51 4.82 19.60
N PRO A 102 -20.63 5.79 19.94
CA PRO A 102 -19.19 5.60 19.81
C PRO A 102 -18.71 4.46 20.72
N LEU A 103 -18.15 3.40 20.13
CA LEU A 103 -17.52 2.34 20.91
C LEU A 103 -16.25 2.86 21.59
N PRO A 104 -15.94 2.43 22.83
CA PRO A 104 -14.79 2.95 23.57
C PRO A 104 -13.48 2.54 22.87
N VAL A 105 -12.67 3.54 22.51
CA VAL A 105 -11.31 3.34 21.99
C VAL A 105 -10.36 3.02 23.15
N PRO A 106 -9.50 1.98 23.06
CA PRO A 106 -8.50 1.72 24.09
C PRO A 106 -7.40 2.79 24.01
N ALA A 107 -7.09 3.38 25.16
CA ALA A 107 -6.11 4.46 25.30
C ALA A 107 -4.72 4.04 24.78
N TYR A 108 -4.17 4.82 23.86
CA TYR A 108 -2.82 4.61 23.34
C TYR A 108 -1.79 5.19 24.32
N GLY A 109 -0.94 4.32 24.88
CA GLY A 109 0.12 4.71 25.80
C GLY A 109 1.25 3.68 25.90
N GLN A 110 2.41 4.05 25.35
CA GLN A 110 3.79 3.70 25.71
C GLN A 110 4.19 2.22 25.96
N GLY A 111 5.02 1.71 25.04
CA GLY A 111 6.29 0.99 25.29
C GLY A 111 6.30 -0.29 26.13
N ARG A 112 6.59 -1.44 25.48
CA ARG A 112 7.72 -2.36 25.78
C ARG A 112 7.61 -3.68 24.99
N HIS A 113 8.78 -4.22 24.66
CA HIS A 113 9.05 -5.55 24.10
C HIS A 113 8.23 -6.69 24.72
N GLY A 114 7.77 -7.63 23.88
CA GLY A 114 7.22 -8.93 24.29
C GLY A 114 6.02 -9.34 23.44
N GLY A 115 6.18 -10.36 22.59
CA GLY A 115 5.27 -10.71 21.51
C GLY A 115 3.83 -11.06 21.90
N ARG A 116 2.89 -10.47 21.16
CA ARG A 116 1.58 -11.03 20.83
C ARG A 116 1.48 -11.03 19.30
N PRO A 117 1.01 -12.12 18.66
CA PRO A 117 0.88 -12.17 17.21
C PRO A 117 -0.03 -11.03 16.75
N THR A 118 0.49 -10.18 15.89
CA THR A 118 -0.22 -9.06 15.30
C THR A 118 -1.34 -9.57 14.39
N VAL A 119 -2.29 -8.70 14.03
CA VAL A 119 -3.26 -8.99 12.94
C VAL A 119 -2.52 -9.43 11.68
N TRP A 120 -1.33 -8.88 11.46
CA TRP A 120 -0.43 -9.22 10.37
C TRP A 120 0.16 -10.62 10.48
N ASP A 121 0.53 -11.08 11.68
CA ASP A 121 0.99 -12.46 11.90
C ASP A 121 -0.15 -13.46 11.65
N ARG A 122 -1.38 -13.14 12.08
CA ARG A 122 -2.57 -13.94 11.76
C ARG A 122 -2.88 -13.96 10.27
N LEU A 123 -2.78 -12.81 9.60
CA LEU A 123 -3.00 -12.74 8.15
C LEU A 123 -1.95 -13.56 7.38
N LYS A 124 -0.68 -13.56 7.80
CA LYS A 124 0.37 -14.40 7.20
C LYS A 124 0.11 -15.91 7.37
N GLU A 125 -0.32 -16.32 8.56
CA GLU A 125 -0.73 -17.70 8.81
C GLU A 125 -1.92 -18.08 7.91
N SER A 126 -2.90 -17.19 7.79
CA SER A 126 -4.05 -17.37 6.91
C SER A 126 -3.68 -17.38 5.42
N VAL A 127 -2.78 -16.52 4.95
CA VAL A 127 -2.27 -16.50 3.56
C VAL A 127 -1.60 -17.83 3.22
N SER A 128 -0.77 -18.36 4.12
CA SER A 128 -0.11 -19.65 3.93
C SER A 128 -1.14 -20.80 3.88
N ALA A 129 -2.15 -20.77 4.75
CA ALA A 129 -3.24 -21.74 4.75
C ALA A 129 -4.11 -21.65 3.49
N MET A 130 -4.43 -20.45 3.01
CA MET A 130 -5.16 -20.21 1.77
C MET A 130 -4.38 -20.72 0.56
N GLN A 131 -3.07 -20.48 0.50
CA GLN A 131 -2.21 -20.99 -0.55
C GLN A 131 -2.19 -22.53 -0.59
N ALA A 132 -2.15 -23.20 0.56
CA ALA A 132 -2.25 -24.65 0.64
C ALA A 132 -3.60 -25.18 0.12
N GLN A 133 -4.72 -24.51 0.45
CA GLN A 133 -6.05 -24.87 -0.04
C GLN A 133 -6.17 -24.72 -1.57
N LEU A 134 -5.61 -23.64 -2.11
CA LEU A 134 -5.53 -23.36 -3.54
C LEU A 134 -4.79 -24.46 -4.29
N VAL A 135 -3.61 -24.85 -3.80
CA VAL A 135 -2.78 -25.91 -4.42
C VAL A 135 -3.49 -27.28 -4.35
N ALA A 136 -4.11 -27.61 -3.21
CA ALA A 136 -4.82 -28.88 -3.04
C ALA A 136 -5.97 -29.06 -4.05
N ARG A 137 -6.59 -27.96 -4.49
CA ARG A 137 -7.72 -27.95 -5.43
C ARG A 137 -7.34 -27.50 -6.83
N LYS A 138 -6.05 -27.35 -7.14
CA LYS A 138 -5.55 -26.83 -8.43
C LYS A 138 -6.18 -27.53 -9.63
N ASN A 139 -6.42 -28.84 -9.59
CA ASN A 139 -6.96 -29.58 -10.74
C ASN A 139 -8.44 -29.27 -11.05
N GLU A 140 -9.18 -28.71 -10.09
CA GLU A 140 -10.59 -28.34 -10.22
C GLU A 140 -10.75 -26.89 -10.75
N LEU A 141 -9.73 -26.05 -10.53
CA LEU A 141 -9.68 -24.63 -10.86
C LEU A 141 -9.19 -24.40 -12.30
N ARG A 142 -9.98 -24.82 -13.28
CA ARG A 142 -9.61 -24.79 -14.72
C ARG A 142 -10.64 -24.11 -15.63
N SER A 143 -11.67 -23.49 -15.07
CA SER A 143 -12.70 -22.83 -15.89
C SER A 143 -12.18 -21.51 -16.48
N GLY A 144 -12.68 -21.14 -17.66
CA GLY A 144 -12.42 -19.83 -18.24
C GLY A 144 -12.95 -18.68 -17.36
N ALA A 145 -14.10 -18.87 -16.72
CA ALA A 145 -14.65 -17.88 -15.79
C ALA A 145 -13.73 -17.63 -14.59
N PHE A 146 -13.15 -18.69 -14.03
CA PHE A 146 -12.18 -18.59 -12.93
C PHE A 146 -10.92 -17.83 -13.33
N ARG A 147 -10.36 -18.15 -14.51
CA ARG A 147 -9.20 -17.43 -15.07
C ARG A 147 -9.50 -15.93 -15.20
N ASP A 148 -10.63 -15.62 -15.84
CA ASP A 148 -11.00 -14.25 -16.17
C ASP A 148 -11.24 -13.43 -14.88
N ALA A 149 -11.94 -14.01 -13.91
CA ALA A 149 -12.16 -13.40 -12.61
C ALA A 149 -10.89 -13.28 -11.76
N SER A 150 -9.96 -14.23 -11.85
CA SER A 150 -8.68 -14.14 -11.13
C SER A 150 -7.83 -12.98 -11.63
N MET A 151 -7.78 -12.77 -12.96
CA MET A 151 -7.07 -11.64 -13.56
C MET A 151 -7.76 -10.30 -13.26
N ALA A 152 -9.09 -10.27 -13.30
CA ALA A 152 -9.87 -9.11 -12.88
C ALA A 152 -9.62 -8.76 -11.40
N MET A 153 -9.58 -9.77 -10.51
CA MET A 153 -9.29 -9.58 -9.09
C MET A 153 -7.89 -9.02 -8.86
N CYS A 154 -6.87 -9.54 -9.56
CA CYS A 154 -5.50 -9.01 -9.46
C CYS A 154 -5.43 -7.56 -9.94
N ALA A 155 -6.10 -7.23 -11.05
CA ALA A 155 -6.12 -5.87 -11.59
C ALA A 155 -6.80 -4.88 -10.62
N LEU A 156 -7.91 -5.30 -9.99
CA LEU A 156 -8.60 -4.49 -8.99
C LEU A 156 -7.73 -4.21 -7.76
N VAL A 157 -6.97 -5.21 -7.29
CA VAL A 157 -6.05 -5.05 -6.14
C VAL A 157 -4.90 -4.11 -6.52
N THR A 158 -4.28 -4.34 -7.69
CA THR A 158 -3.16 -3.51 -8.19
C THR A 158 -3.53 -2.04 -8.37
N ALA A 159 -4.80 -1.75 -8.66
CA ALA A 159 -5.28 -0.39 -8.86
C ALA A 159 -6.09 0.13 -7.66
N ALA A 160 -6.04 -0.52 -6.50
CA ALA A 160 -6.99 -0.29 -5.41
C ALA A 160 -6.96 1.14 -4.84
N ASP A 161 -5.80 1.80 -4.86
CA ASP A 161 -5.61 3.19 -4.43
C ASP A 161 -5.82 4.20 -5.57
N GLY A 162 -6.12 3.73 -6.78
CA GLY A 162 -6.27 4.53 -7.99
C GLY A 162 -4.96 4.90 -8.68
N ILE A 163 -3.81 4.42 -8.20
CA ILE A 163 -2.48 4.66 -8.78
C ILE A 163 -1.85 3.32 -9.13
N ILE A 164 -1.49 3.13 -10.40
CA ILE A 164 -0.82 1.89 -10.83
C ILE A 164 0.70 2.13 -10.79
N ASP A 165 1.37 1.69 -9.72
CA ASP A 165 2.84 1.75 -9.61
C ASP A 165 3.50 0.71 -10.54
N PRO A 166 4.41 1.11 -11.45
CA PRO A 166 5.17 0.16 -12.28
C PRO A 166 5.94 -0.91 -11.49
N ALA A 167 6.39 -0.62 -10.26
CA ALA A 167 7.07 -1.60 -9.42
C ALA A 167 6.11 -2.66 -8.87
N GLU A 168 4.91 -2.24 -8.43
CA GLU A 168 3.84 -3.14 -8.01
C GLU A 168 3.35 -3.99 -9.19
N LEU A 169 3.12 -3.37 -10.34
CA LEU A 169 2.69 -4.04 -11.56
C LEU A 169 3.65 -5.18 -11.96
N ARG A 170 4.96 -4.93 -11.94
CA ARG A 170 5.97 -5.97 -12.23
C ARG A 170 5.90 -7.13 -11.23
N ARG A 171 5.70 -6.82 -9.95
CA ARG A 171 5.63 -7.82 -8.87
C ARG A 171 4.40 -8.71 -9.05
N VAL A 172 3.22 -8.10 -9.23
CA VAL A 172 1.96 -8.81 -9.46
C VAL A 172 2.07 -9.71 -10.69
N SER A 173 2.61 -9.21 -11.81
CA SER A 173 2.83 -10.01 -13.01
C SER A 173 3.75 -11.22 -12.77
N GLN A 174 4.82 -11.05 -11.99
CA GLN A 174 5.72 -12.16 -11.64
C GLN A 174 5.00 -13.21 -10.76
N LEU A 175 4.17 -12.77 -9.82
CA LEU A 175 3.39 -13.66 -8.96
C LEU A 175 2.33 -14.42 -9.76
N ILE A 176 1.64 -13.76 -10.69
CA ILE A 176 0.69 -14.41 -11.61
C ILE A 176 1.39 -15.52 -12.41
N ALA A 177 2.57 -15.24 -12.96
CA ALA A 177 3.32 -16.21 -13.77
C ALA A 177 3.86 -17.41 -12.96
N THR A 178 4.19 -17.19 -11.70
CA THR A 178 4.77 -18.22 -10.82
C THR A 178 3.73 -18.95 -9.96
N ASN A 179 2.48 -18.46 -9.93
CA ASN A 179 1.41 -19.07 -9.14
C ASN A 179 1.02 -20.43 -9.69
N GLU A 180 1.16 -21.46 -8.84
CA GLU A 180 0.91 -22.84 -9.25
C GLU A 180 -0.52 -23.07 -9.74
N VAL A 181 -1.54 -22.42 -9.17
CA VAL A 181 -2.93 -22.60 -9.60
C VAL A 181 -3.18 -21.97 -10.97
N LEU A 182 -2.62 -20.80 -11.21
CA LEU A 182 -2.79 -20.08 -12.46
C LEU A 182 -2.03 -20.73 -13.63
N GLN A 183 -0.98 -21.51 -13.37
CA GLN A 183 -0.27 -22.30 -14.39
C GLN A 183 -1.14 -23.34 -15.12
N ASN A 184 -2.39 -23.56 -14.70
CA ASN A 184 -3.37 -24.30 -15.49
C ASN A 184 -3.74 -23.58 -16.82
N PHE A 185 -3.40 -22.29 -16.95
CA PHE A 185 -3.69 -21.46 -18.10
C PHE A 185 -2.38 -20.95 -18.74
N PRO A 186 -2.39 -20.63 -20.05
CA PRO A 186 -1.22 -20.05 -20.70
C PRO A 186 -0.84 -18.69 -20.07
N SER A 187 0.44 -18.48 -19.77
CA SER A 187 0.95 -17.23 -19.18
C SER A 187 0.59 -16.00 -19.99
N ASP A 188 0.69 -16.09 -21.31
CA ASP A 188 0.42 -14.97 -22.23
C ASP A 188 -1.07 -14.60 -22.23
N ASP A 189 -1.95 -15.59 -22.02
CA ASP A 189 -3.39 -15.37 -21.89
C ASP A 189 -3.75 -14.71 -20.55
N LEU A 190 -3.08 -15.11 -19.47
CA LEU A 190 -3.21 -14.48 -18.15
C LEU A 190 -2.74 -13.03 -18.19
N GLN A 191 -1.54 -12.78 -18.73
CA GLN A 191 -0.96 -11.45 -18.83
C GLN A 191 -1.85 -10.53 -19.67
N ARG A 192 -2.28 -10.98 -20.85
CA ARG A 192 -3.18 -10.19 -21.71
C ARG A 192 -4.47 -9.80 -20.99
N ARG A 193 -5.10 -10.75 -20.28
CA ARG A 193 -6.36 -10.49 -19.55
C ARG A 193 -6.16 -9.57 -18.35
N PHE A 194 -5.02 -9.67 -17.67
CA PHE A 194 -4.68 -8.77 -16.58
C PHE A 194 -4.51 -7.33 -17.10
N GLU A 195 -3.74 -7.15 -18.17
CA GLU A 195 -3.54 -5.85 -18.84
C GLU A 195 -4.86 -5.28 -19.40
N GLU A 196 -5.69 -6.10 -20.06
CA GLU A 196 -7.02 -5.70 -20.53
C GLU A 196 -7.92 -5.18 -19.40
N ASN A 197 -7.81 -5.72 -18.17
CA ASN A 197 -8.58 -5.22 -17.02
C ASN A 197 -8.00 -3.91 -16.47
N LEU A 198 -6.67 -3.73 -16.47
CA LEU A 198 -6.04 -2.46 -16.09
C LEU A 198 -6.39 -1.34 -17.06
N ASP A 199 -6.42 -1.63 -18.36
CA ASP A 199 -6.82 -0.68 -19.40
C ASP A 199 -8.27 -0.19 -19.21
N ARG A 200 -9.14 -1.04 -18.65
CA ARG A 200 -10.53 -0.67 -18.31
C ARG A 200 -10.62 0.26 -17.10
N LEU A 201 -9.62 0.24 -16.22
CA LEU A 201 -9.59 1.06 -14.98
C LEU A 201 -9.02 2.46 -15.21
N THR A 202 -8.25 2.65 -16.29
CA THR A 202 -7.53 3.91 -16.57
C THR A 202 -8.42 5.11 -16.97
N PRO A 203 -9.42 4.98 -17.88
CA PRO A 203 -10.14 6.13 -18.41
C PRO A 203 -11.13 6.78 -17.43
N ASP A 204 -11.89 5.95 -16.72
CA ASP A 204 -12.80 6.32 -15.63
C ASP A 204 -12.72 5.22 -14.59
N PHE A 205 -12.05 5.51 -13.47
CA PHE A 205 -11.78 4.51 -12.45
C PHE A 205 -13.06 3.97 -11.81
N ALA A 206 -14.09 4.80 -11.61
CA ALA A 206 -15.33 4.36 -10.98
C ALA A 206 -16.13 3.42 -11.91
N ALA A 207 -16.29 3.81 -13.18
CA ALA A 207 -16.99 2.99 -14.17
C ALA A 207 -16.19 1.72 -14.52
N GLY A 208 -14.86 1.85 -14.66
CA GLY A 208 -13.95 0.74 -14.89
C GLY A 208 -14.00 -0.29 -13.78
N ARG A 209 -13.93 0.15 -12.52
CA ARG A 209 -14.00 -0.72 -11.34
C ARG A 209 -15.29 -1.53 -11.30
N ALA A 210 -16.43 -0.88 -11.56
CA ALA A 210 -17.71 -1.58 -11.64
C ALA A 210 -17.71 -2.65 -12.75
N ALA A 211 -17.15 -2.36 -13.93
CA ALA A 211 -17.07 -3.31 -15.04
C ALA A 211 -16.16 -4.50 -14.74
N VAL A 212 -15.01 -4.27 -14.08
CA VAL A 212 -14.08 -5.33 -13.70
C VAL A 212 -14.65 -6.20 -12.56
N LEU A 213 -15.38 -5.59 -11.60
CA LEU A 213 -16.11 -6.34 -10.57
C LEU A 213 -17.22 -7.23 -11.15
N GLN A 214 -17.89 -6.79 -12.21
CA GLN A 214 -18.84 -7.63 -12.94
C GLN A 214 -18.16 -8.84 -13.59
N GLU A 215 -16.89 -8.71 -14.00
CA GLU A 215 -16.12 -9.86 -14.49
C GLU A 215 -15.88 -10.88 -13.36
N VAL A 216 -15.49 -10.39 -12.18
CA VAL A 216 -15.32 -11.23 -10.98
C VAL A 216 -16.64 -11.96 -10.64
N ALA A 217 -17.77 -11.25 -10.68
CA ALA A 217 -19.10 -11.78 -10.35
C ALA A 217 -19.60 -12.90 -11.29
N LYS A 218 -18.96 -13.11 -12.45
CA LYS A 218 -19.35 -14.18 -13.39
C LYS A 218 -19.03 -15.58 -12.88
N VAL A 219 -18.15 -15.72 -11.89
CA VAL A 219 -17.82 -17.02 -11.29
C VAL A 219 -18.96 -17.48 -10.40
N ARG A 220 -19.62 -18.58 -10.79
CA ARG A 220 -20.77 -19.14 -10.05
C ARG A 220 -20.42 -20.32 -9.17
N LYS A 221 -19.31 -21.02 -9.45
CA LYS A 221 -18.90 -22.19 -8.66
C LYS A 221 -18.34 -21.70 -7.33
N PRO A 222 -18.85 -22.17 -6.17
CA PRO A 222 -18.40 -21.70 -4.87
C PRO A 222 -16.89 -21.87 -4.64
N ASP A 223 -16.33 -23.00 -5.06
CA ASP A 223 -14.90 -23.26 -4.88
C ASP A 223 -14.02 -22.33 -5.72
N GLU A 224 -14.42 -22.06 -6.96
CA GLU A 224 -13.72 -21.10 -7.83
C GLU A 224 -13.88 -19.67 -7.30
N ALA A 225 -15.06 -19.28 -6.81
CA ALA A 225 -15.30 -17.97 -6.24
C ALA A 225 -14.41 -17.71 -5.01
N ARG A 226 -14.30 -18.69 -4.10
CA ARG A 226 -13.39 -18.60 -2.95
C ARG A 226 -11.94 -18.53 -3.40
N ALA A 227 -11.55 -19.32 -4.40
CA ALA A 227 -10.19 -19.32 -4.93
C ALA A 227 -9.80 -17.97 -5.56
N VAL A 228 -10.72 -17.29 -6.27
CA VAL A 228 -10.47 -15.95 -6.81
C VAL A 228 -10.11 -14.96 -5.71
N ILE A 229 -10.88 -14.96 -4.60
CA ILE A 229 -10.61 -14.10 -3.45
C ILE A 229 -9.26 -14.42 -2.81
N GLN A 230 -8.96 -15.71 -2.60
CA GLN A 230 -7.68 -16.15 -2.05
C GLN A 230 -6.50 -15.73 -2.92
N ILE A 231 -6.62 -15.81 -4.24
CA ILE A 231 -5.59 -15.34 -5.17
C ILE A 231 -5.37 -13.84 -5.02
N GLY A 232 -6.44 -13.04 -4.94
CA GLY A 232 -6.34 -11.60 -4.73
C GLY A 232 -5.59 -11.25 -3.44
N ILE A 233 -5.87 -11.95 -2.34
CA ILE A 233 -5.20 -11.74 -1.04
C ILE A 233 -3.74 -12.19 -1.07
N VAL A 234 -3.46 -13.37 -1.63
CA VAL A 234 -2.09 -13.94 -1.69
C VAL A 234 -1.19 -13.06 -2.57
N ILE A 235 -1.70 -12.58 -3.71
CA ILE A 235 -0.93 -11.78 -4.65
C ILE A 235 -0.79 -10.33 -4.14
N GLY A 236 -1.84 -9.72 -3.61
CA GLY A 236 -1.79 -8.38 -3.01
C GLY A 236 -0.87 -8.34 -1.79
N GLY A 237 -1.01 -9.32 -0.88
CA GLY A 237 -0.24 -9.40 0.35
C GLY A 237 1.22 -9.87 0.21
N ALA A 238 1.72 -10.08 -1.01
CA ALA A 238 3.00 -10.75 -1.26
C ALA A 238 4.23 -9.93 -0.83
N ASP A 239 4.11 -8.61 -0.70
CA ASP A 239 5.16 -7.74 -0.19
C ASP A 239 5.22 -7.65 1.34
N GLY A 240 4.28 -8.33 1.99
CA GLY A 240 4.15 -8.32 3.43
C GLY A 240 3.40 -7.11 3.97
N GLN A 241 2.59 -6.46 3.14
CA GLN A 241 1.61 -5.46 3.51
C GLN A 241 0.30 -5.77 2.79
N PHE A 242 -0.84 -5.57 3.44
CA PHE A 242 -2.14 -5.67 2.79
C PHE A 242 -3.00 -4.54 3.31
N VAL A 243 -2.93 -3.42 2.60
CA VAL A 243 -3.42 -2.12 3.06
C VAL A 243 -4.93 -2.01 2.90
N GLU A 244 -5.53 -1.02 3.55
CA GLU A 244 -7.00 -0.93 3.63
C GLU A 244 -7.67 -0.71 2.26
N SER A 245 -7.02 -0.06 1.29
CA SER A 245 -7.52 0.09 -0.08
C SER A 245 -7.69 -1.28 -0.76
N GLU A 246 -6.66 -2.13 -0.70
CA GLU A 246 -6.70 -3.49 -1.25
C GLU A 246 -7.74 -4.35 -0.52
N ARG A 247 -7.78 -4.28 0.81
CA ARG A 247 -8.79 -4.99 1.61
C ARG A 247 -10.20 -4.55 1.24
N ALA A 248 -10.45 -3.25 1.07
CA ALA A 248 -11.75 -2.73 0.69
C ALA A 248 -12.20 -3.28 -0.67
N VAL A 249 -11.29 -3.36 -1.64
CA VAL A 249 -11.53 -3.97 -2.95
C VAL A 249 -11.86 -5.47 -2.80
N VAL A 250 -11.11 -6.23 -2.00
CA VAL A 250 -11.41 -7.66 -1.80
C VAL A 250 -12.74 -7.87 -1.07
N ARG A 251 -13.09 -7.02 -0.08
CA ARG A 251 -14.41 -7.07 0.57
C ARG A 251 -15.55 -6.80 -0.42
N GLU A 252 -15.33 -5.91 -1.38
CA GLU A 252 -16.31 -5.65 -2.44
C GLU A 252 -16.44 -6.84 -3.40
N ALA A 253 -15.33 -7.44 -3.81
CA ALA A 253 -15.33 -8.67 -4.61
C ALA A 253 -16.02 -9.83 -3.87
N CYS A 254 -15.82 -9.96 -2.55
CA CYS A 254 -16.53 -10.94 -1.72
C CYS A 254 -18.05 -10.73 -1.82
N ARG A 255 -18.52 -9.48 -1.69
CA ARG A 255 -19.96 -9.15 -1.82
C ARG A 255 -20.48 -9.49 -3.22
N ALA A 256 -19.72 -9.19 -4.27
CA ALA A 256 -20.09 -9.50 -5.65
C ALA A 256 -20.23 -11.02 -5.89
N LEU A 257 -19.44 -11.83 -5.19
CA LEU A 257 -19.47 -13.29 -5.24
C LEU A 257 -20.42 -13.95 -4.23
N GLY A 258 -21.10 -13.17 -3.38
CA GLY A 258 -21.95 -13.70 -2.30
C GLY A 258 -21.17 -14.40 -1.18
N LEU A 259 -19.89 -14.05 -0.98
CA LEU A 259 -19.02 -14.59 0.05
C LEU A 259 -18.92 -13.64 1.26
N ALA A 260 -18.74 -14.21 2.46
CA ALA A 260 -18.57 -13.42 3.67
C ALA A 260 -17.08 -13.03 3.84
N PRO A 261 -16.72 -11.73 3.91
CA PRO A 261 -15.32 -11.30 4.05
C PRO A 261 -14.58 -11.88 5.26
N ARG A 262 -15.31 -12.12 6.35
CA ARG A 262 -14.79 -12.76 7.57
C ARG A 262 -14.21 -14.15 7.36
N ASP A 263 -14.62 -14.85 6.29
CA ASP A 263 -14.08 -16.17 5.92
C ASP A 263 -12.62 -16.09 5.42
N PHE A 264 -12.11 -14.87 5.20
CA PHE A 264 -10.79 -14.56 4.67
C PHE A 264 -10.00 -13.60 5.58
N ASP A 265 -10.41 -13.45 6.84
CA ASP A 265 -9.81 -12.54 7.82
C ASP A 265 -9.85 -11.04 7.43
N LEU A 266 -10.89 -10.63 6.68
CA LEU A 266 -11.06 -9.25 6.17
C LEU A 266 -12.06 -8.38 6.92
#